data_AF-A0A2K5YCS7-F1
#
_entry.id   AF-A0A2K5YCS7-F1
#
_cell.length_a   1.000
_cell.length_b   1.000
_cell.length_c   1.000
_cell.angle_alpha   90.00
_cell.angle_beta   90.00
_cell.angle_gamma   90.00
#
_symmetry.space_group_name_H-M   'P 1'
#
loop_
_entity.id
_entity.type
_entity.pdbx_description
1 polymer ?
#
loop_
_entity_poly.entity_id
_entity_poly.type
_entity_poly.pdbx_seq_one_letter_code
_entity_poly.pdbx_strand_id
1 'polypeptide(L)'
;KFVVVIVAVLPPVLAYSATTARQEEVSQQTVWHSFQEEKCPAGSHRSEHTGDCNPCTEGVDYTNASNNLFSCLPCTVCKSGQTNTSSCTMTGDPVCQCEEGTFWDRNSPEMCLEYSIGCPSAEVQVSDCTSWSDSQCVEEFGTIATVETSAAEETTTAGTPASASYLLCTIVGIVVLIVFLIV
;
A
#
# COMPACT_ATOMS: atom_id res chain seq x y z
N LYS A 1 -28.34 -23.60 -76.56
CA LYS A 1 -29.64 -24.05 -75.99
C LYS A 1 -29.30 -25.15 -74.99
N PHE A 2 -29.22 -24.81 -73.70
CA PHE A 2 -29.16 -25.81 -72.62
C PHE A 2 -30.07 -25.30 -71.51
N VAL A 3 -31.13 -26.04 -71.26
CA VAL A 3 -32.06 -25.80 -70.16
C VAL A 3 -31.54 -26.64 -68.99
N VAL A 4 -31.18 -25.99 -67.89
CA VAL A 4 -30.81 -26.69 -66.65
C VAL A 4 -32.07 -26.79 -65.81
N VAL A 5 -32.59 -28.01 -65.65
CA VAL A 5 -33.70 -28.32 -64.74
C VAL A 5 -33.10 -28.84 -63.44
N ILE A 6 -33.23 -28.08 -62.36
CA ILE A 6 -32.81 -28.51 -61.02
C ILE A 6 -34.00 -29.23 -60.39
N VAL A 7 -33.92 -30.56 -60.29
CA VAL A 7 -34.88 -31.38 -59.54
C VAL A 7 -34.37 -31.48 -58.09
N ALA A 8 -35.03 -30.79 -57.16
CA ALA A 8 -34.75 -30.93 -55.74
C ALA A 8 -35.44 -32.19 -55.21
N VAL A 9 -34.66 -33.21 -54.87
CA VAL A 9 -35.14 -34.40 -54.14
C VAL A 9 -34.83 -34.17 -52.66
N LEU A 10 -35.87 -34.04 -51.83
CA LEU A 10 -35.74 -33.92 -50.38
C LEU A 10 -35.31 -35.27 -49.79
N PRO A 11 -34.25 -35.35 -48.98
CA PRO A 11 -33.92 -36.57 -48.25
C PRO A 11 -34.90 -36.77 -47.07
N PRO A 12 -35.22 -38.02 -46.69
CA PRO A 12 -36.03 -38.29 -45.51
C PRO A 12 -35.25 -37.87 -44.27
N VAL A 13 -35.90 -37.05 -43.44
CA VAL A 13 -35.39 -36.59 -42.15
C VAL A 13 -35.23 -37.83 -41.25
N LEU A 14 -33.99 -38.22 -40.94
CA LEU A 14 -33.74 -39.17 -39.85
C LEU A 14 -34.04 -38.44 -38.54
N ALA A 15 -35.20 -38.74 -37.96
CA ALA A 15 -35.56 -38.30 -36.62
C ALA A 15 -34.64 -39.01 -35.61
N TYR A 16 -33.55 -38.35 -35.23
CA TYR A 16 -32.83 -38.73 -34.02
C TYR A 16 -33.75 -38.43 -32.83
N SER A 17 -34.17 -39.46 -32.11
CA SER A 17 -34.86 -39.29 -30.85
C SER A 17 -33.86 -38.76 -29.83
N ALA A 18 -33.97 -37.48 -29.47
CA ALA A 18 -33.27 -36.92 -28.33
C ALA A 18 -33.95 -37.44 -27.06
N THR A 19 -33.30 -38.39 -26.37
CA THR A 19 -33.67 -38.81 -25.02
C THR A 19 -33.54 -37.58 -24.12
N THR A 20 -34.66 -36.99 -23.72
CA THR A 20 -34.69 -35.95 -22.69
C THR A 20 -34.29 -36.58 -21.37
N ALA A 21 -33.02 -36.42 -20.98
CA ALA A 21 -32.60 -36.57 -19.59
C ALA A 21 -33.23 -35.41 -18.80
N ARG A 22 -34.29 -35.71 -18.03
CA ARG A 22 -34.81 -34.81 -17.01
C ARG A 22 -33.85 -34.84 -15.80
N GLN A 23 -33.63 -33.66 -15.23
CA GLN A 23 -32.97 -33.37 -13.94
C GLN A 23 -31.44 -33.40 -13.91
N GLU A 24 -30.82 -32.31 -14.37
CA GLU A 24 -29.56 -31.82 -13.77
C GLU A 24 -29.43 -30.30 -13.97
N GLU A 25 -30.46 -29.56 -13.60
CA GLU A 25 -30.41 -28.08 -13.49
C GLU A 25 -30.79 -27.68 -12.07
N VAL A 26 -30.20 -28.35 -11.09
CA VAL A 26 -30.17 -27.90 -9.70
C VAL A 26 -28.73 -27.57 -9.39
N SER A 27 -28.48 -26.27 -9.17
CA SER A 27 -27.34 -25.75 -8.41
C SER A 27 -25.96 -25.67 -9.08
N GLN A 28 -25.81 -25.43 -10.38
CA GLN A 28 -24.53 -24.80 -10.80
C GLN A 28 -24.40 -23.41 -10.18
N GLN A 29 -25.46 -22.60 -10.20
CA GLN A 29 -25.45 -21.27 -9.58
C GLN A 29 -25.30 -21.30 -8.06
N THR A 30 -25.81 -22.32 -7.38
CA THR A 30 -25.64 -22.47 -5.92
C THR A 30 -24.23 -22.94 -5.55
N VAL A 31 -23.58 -23.76 -6.40
CA VAL A 31 -22.20 -24.22 -6.17
C VAL A 31 -21.18 -23.08 -6.29
N TRP A 32 -21.39 -22.11 -7.21
CA TRP A 32 -20.52 -20.94 -7.33
C TRP A 32 -20.62 -20.00 -6.12
N HIS A 33 -21.79 -19.90 -5.49
CA HIS A 33 -21.96 -19.09 -4.28
C HIS A 33 -21.38 -19.74 -3.02
N SER A 34 -21.21 -21.07 -2.99
CA SER A 34 -20.58 -21.80 -1.88
C SER A 34 -19.04 -21.81 -1.92
N PHE A 35 -18.42 -21.28 -2.98
CA PHE A 35 -16.97 -21.07 -3.08
C PHE A 35 -16.57 -19.61 -2.81
N GLN A 36 -17.36 -18.86 -2.03
CA GLN A 36 -16.73 -17.82 -1.24
C GLN A 36 -15.78 -18.54 -0.28
N GLU A 37 -14.47 -18.35 -0.44
CA GLU A 37 -13.53 -18.68 0.62
C GLU A 37 -14.08 -18.07 1.91
N GLU A 38 -14.64 -18.90 2.80
CA GLU A 38 -15.18 -18.45 4.07
C GLU A 38 -14.01 -17.95 4.90
N LYS A 39 -13.75 -16.65 4.77
CA LYS A 39 -12.78 -15.93 5.59
C LYS A 39 -13.39 -15.72 6.95
N CYS A 40 -12.58 -15.91 7.97
CA CYS A 40 -12.95 -15.57 9.32
C CYS A 40 -13.10 -14.07 9.48
N PRO A 41 -14.04 -13.59 10.31
CA PRO A 41 -14.17 -12.17 10.61
C PRO A 41 -12.94 -11.65 11.38
N ALA A 42 -12.83 -10.32 11.49
CA ALA A 42 -11.89 -9.69 12.41
C ALA A 42 -12.14 -10.18 13.84
N GLY A 43 -11.07 -10.33 14.62
CA GLY A 43 -11.14 -10.96 15.94
C GLY A 43 -11.13 -12.48 15.92
N SER A 44 -10.88 -13.11 14.77
CA SER A 44 -10.77 -14.56 14.64
C SER A 44 -9.76 -14.97 13.58
N HIS A 45 -9.36 -16.24 13.63
CA HIS A 45 -8.46 -16.89 12.68
C HIS A 45 -9.02 -18.25 12.27
N ARG A 46 -8.56 -18.81 11.15
CA ARG A 46 -9.02 -20.09 10.61
C ARG A 46 -8.31 -21.25 11.31
N SER A 47 -9.06 -22.28 11.67
CA SER A 47 -8.55 -23.58 12.09
C SER A 47 -7.90 -24.30 10.91
N GLU A 48 -6.67 -24.79 11.09
CA GLU A 48 -5.95 -25.54 10.05
C GLU A 48 -6.69 -26.83 9.66
N HIS A 49 -7.28 -27.52 10.64
CA HIS A 49 -7.88 -28.84 10.45
C HIS A 49 -9.36 -28.79 10.08
N THR A 50 -10.14 -27.91 10.70
CA THR A 50 -11.61 -27.89 10.52
C THR A 50 -12.07 -26.78 9.59
N GLY A 51 -11.28 -25.72 9.43
CA GLY A 51 -11.69 -24.51 8.72
C GLY A 51 -12.62 -23.58 9.51
N ASP A 52 -12.97 -23.95 10.74
CA ASP A 52 -13.76 -23.09 11.65
C ASP A 52 -13.00 -21.82 12.03
N CYS A 53 -13.73 -20.81 12.50
CA CYS A 53 -13.16 -19.57 12.99
C CYS A 53 -12.99 -19.59 14.50
N ASN A 54 -11.73 -19.61 14.93
CA ASN A 54 -11.37 -19.54 16.34
C ASN A 54 -11.14 -18.07 16.74
N PRO A 55 -11.63 -17.64 17.91
CA PRO A 55 -11.43 -16.27 18.38
C PRO A 55 -9.96 -16.01 18.72
N CYS A 56 -9.53 -14.77 18.53
CA CYS A 56 -8.31 -14.25 19.13
C CYS A 56 -8.44 -14.15 20.67
N THR A 57 -7.33 -13.94 21.36
CA THR A 57 -7.26 -13.78 22.80
C THR A 57 -7.09 -12.30 23.15
N GLU A 58 -8.08 -11.75 23.87
CA GLU A 58 -8.09 -10.36 24.31
C GLU A 58 -6.79 -9.98 25.04
N GLY A 59 -6.15 -8.89 24.59
CA GLY A 59 -4.88 -8.40 25.14
C GLY A 59 -3.63 -9.20 24.77
N VAL A 60 -3.74 -10.26 23.96
CA VAL A 60 -2.63 -11.13 23.55
C VAL A 60 -2.40 -11.09 22.04
N ASP A 61 -3.46 -11.24 21.25
CA ASP A 61 -3.40 -11.24 19.80
C ASP A 61 -4.69 -10.72 19.16
N TYR A 62 -4.61 -10.37 17.86
CA TYR A 62 -5.69 -9.73 17.13
C TYR A 62 -5.71 -10.05 15.63
N THR A 63 -6.85 -9.78 14.99
CA THR A 63 -6.94 -9.64 13.53
C THR A 63 -7.86 -8.46 13.20
N ASN A 64 -7.38 -7.51 12.39
CA ASN A 64 -8.10 -6.25 12.11
C ASN A 64 -9.11 -6.35 10.95
N ALA A 65 -9.05 -7.43 10.17
CA ALA A 65 -9.86 -7.61 8.97
C ALA A 65 -10.24 -9.08 8.80
N SER A 66 -11.17 -9.33 7.86
CA SER A 66 -11.50 -10.69 7.47
C SER A 66 -10.28 -11.37 6.86
N ASN A 67 -10.01 -12.60 7.29
CA ASN A 67 -8.74 -13.27 7.02
C ASN A 67 -8.89 -14.80 6.93
N ASN A 68 -7.81 -15.45 6.51
CA ASN A 68 -7.65 -16.91 6.49
C ASN A 68 -6.37 -17.33 7.24
N LEU A 69 -5.88 -16.51 8.17
CA LEU A 69 -4.69 -16.80 8.96
C LEU A 69 -4.92 -18.02 9.83
N PHE A 70 -3.88 -18.82 10.07
CA PHE A 70 -3.97 -19.97 10.98
C PHE A 70 -3.74 -19.62 12.45
N SER A 71 -3.40 -18.37 12.74
CA SER A 71 -3.28 -17.78 14.07
C SER A 71 -3.54 -16.28 14.01
N CYS A 72 -3.92 -15.66 15.13
CA CYS A 72 -3.98 -14.21 15.22
C CYS A 72 -2.58 -13.57 15.25
N LEU A 73 -2.52 -12.25 15.03
CA LEU A 73 -1.30 -11.47 15.09
C LEU A 73 -1.02 -11.07 16.55
N PRO A 74 0.18 -11.28 17.09
CA PRO A 74 0.48 -10.90 18.46
C PRO A 74 0.35 -9.38 18.63
N CYS A 75 -0.17 -8.95 19.78
CA CYS A 75 -0.22 -7.54 20.14
C CYS A 75 1.19 -6.95 20.23
N THR A 76 1.36 -5.74 19.69
CA THR A 76 2.55 -4.93 19.92
C THR A 76 2.66 -4.56 21.39
N VAL A 77 3.87 -4.60 21.94
CA VAL A 77 4.18 -4.09 23.28
C VAL A 77 4.78 -2.70 23.13
N CYS A 78 4.16 -1.70 23.75
CA CYS A 78 4.72 -0.35 23.75
C CYS A 78 6.07 -0.33 24.46
N LYS A 79 7.02 0.37 23.85
CA LYS A 79 8.40 0.43 24.33
C LYS A 79 8.51 1.36 25.54
N SER A 80 9.65 1.32 26.23
CA SER A 80 9.93 2.26 27.32
C SER A 80 9.81 3.72 26.84
N GLY A 81 9.11 4.56 27.62
CA GLY A 81 8.79 5.94 27.25
C GLY A 81 7.58 6.08 26.31
N GLN A 82 6.85 4.98 26.06
CA GLN A 82 5.56 5.00 25.38
C GLN A 82 4.46 4.52 26.31
N THR A 83 3.26 5.06 26.10
CA THR A 83 2.04 4.68 26.80
C THR A 83 0.99 4.17 25.81
N ASN A 84 0.11 3.28 26.30
CA ASN A 84 -1.04 2.81 25.54
C ASN A 84 -2.11 3.91 25.49
N THR A 85 -2.30 4.54 24.34
CA THR A 85 -3.47 5.41 24.10
C THR A 85 -4.72 4.55 23.89
N SER A 86 -4.56 3.34 23.35
CA SER A 86 -5.59 2.30 23.31
C SER A 86 -5.02 0.94 23.71
N SER A 87 -5.84 0.13 24.37
CA SER A 87 -5.47 -1.25 24.71
C SER A 87 -5.57 -2.17 23.49
N CYS A 88 -4.82 -3.27 23.52
CA CYS A 88 -4.96 -4.31 22.50
C CYS A 88 -6.28 -5.06 22.70
N THR A 89 -7.00 -5.29 21.62
CA THR A 89 -8.29 -6.01 21.58
C THR A 89 -8.21 -7.13 20.56
N MET A 90 -9.15 -8.08 20.59
CA MET A 90 -9.22 -9.12 19.54
C MET A 90 -9.23 -8.55 18.11
N THR A 91 -9.73 -7.33 17.90
CA THR A 91 -9.86 -6.72 16.56
C THR A 91 -8.80 -5.68 16.24
N GLY A 92 -7.86 -5.38 17.14
CA GLY A 92 -6.91 -4.30 16.91
C GLY A 92 -5.73 -4.30 17.87
N ASP A 93 -4.56 -3.98 17.31
CA ASP A 93 -3.33 -3.72 18.04
C ASP A 93 -3.51 -2.53 19.02
N PRO A 94 -2.72 -2.44 20.11
CA PRO A 94 -2.69 -1.24 20.91
C PRO A 94 -2.06 -0.09 20.12
N VAL A 95 -2.48 1.13 20.42
CA VAL A 95 -1.84 2.34 19.89
C VAL A 95 -0.85 2.85 20.93
N CYS A 96 0.43 2.84 20.57
CA CYS A 96 1.51 3.37 21.39
C CYS A 96 1.77 4.85 21.07
N GLN A 97 1.90 5.67 22.11
CA GLN A 97 2.26 7.08 21.97
C GLN A 97 3.39 7.44 22.94
N CYS A 98 4.31 8.28 22.50
CA CYS A 98 5.37 8.81 23.36
C CYS A 98 4.79 9.58 24.55
N GLU A 99 5.43 9.43 25.71
CA GLU A 99 5.06 10.14 26.94
C GLU A 99 5.19 11.66 26.77
N GLU A 100 4.49 12.40 27.64
CA GLU A 100 4.59 13.87 27.65
C GLU A 100 6.05 14.32 27.81
N GLY A 101 6.44 15.34 27.05
CA GLY A 101 7.83 15.81 27.02
C GLY A 101 8.71 15.08 26.00
N THR A 102 8.18 14.08 25.28
CA THR A 102 8.92 13.31 24.28
C THR A 102 8.17 13.18 22.95
N PHE A 103 8.89 12.87 21.87
CA PHE A 103 8.33 12.67 20.54
C PHE A 103 8.88 11.43 19.83
N TRP A 104 8.10 10.92 18.90
CA TRP A 104 8.53 9.84 18.02
C TRP A 104 9.28 10.42 16.82
N ASP A 105 10.47 9.93 16.56
CA ASP A 105 11.25 10.28 15.39
C ASP A 105 11.39 9.08 14.45
N ARG A 106 11.20 9.31 13.15
CA ARG A 106 11.32 8.25 12.13
C ARG A 106 12.74 7.70 12.05
N ASN A 107 13.74 8.52 12.36
CA ASN A 107 15.14 8.09 12.33
C ASN A 107 15.53 7.32 13.61
N SER A 108 14.69 7.41 14.66
CA SER A 108 14.89 6.78 15.95
C SER A 108 13.67 5.96 16.40
N PRO A 109 13.17 4.99 15.60
CA PRO A 109 11.92 4.27 15.87
C PRO A 109 11.98 3.35 17.10
N GLU A 110 13.16 3.18 17.69
CA GLU A 110 13.40 2.35 18.87
C GLU A 110 13.10 3.06 20.20
N MET A 111 13.07 4.39 20.21
CA MET A 111 12.92 5.19 21.44
C MET A 111 12.24 6.53 21.18
N CYS A 112 11.56 7.06 22.18
CA CYS A 112 11.08 8.45 22.15
C CYS A 112 12.24 9.39 22.49
N LEU A 113 12.32 10.52 21.79
CA LEU A 113 13.32 11.56 22.03
C LEU A 113 12.73 12.66 22.90
N GLU A 114 13.50 13.20 23.84
CA GLU A 114 13.09 14.34 24.65
C GLU A 114 13.01 15.62 23.81
N TYR A 115 12.06 16.49 24.12
CA TYR A 115 12.00 17.83 23.53
C TYR A 115 13.19 18.68 23.95
N SER A 116 13.67 19.54 23.04
CA SER A 116 14.66 20.55 23.37
C SER A 116 14.07 21.62 24.30
N ILE A 117 14.85 22.03 25.30
CA ILE A 117 14.48 23.12 26.20
C ILE A 117 14.87 24.44 25.55
N GLY A 118 13.97 24.95 24.70
CA GLY A 118 14.15 26.22 24.00
C GLY A 118 15.19 26.18 22.88
N CYS A 119 15.39 27.32 22.24
CA CYS A 119 16.35 27.46 21.14
C CYS A 119 17.74 27.87 21.62
N PRO A 120 18.80 27.48 20.88
CA PRO A 120 20.15 28.03 21.06
C PRO A 120 20.18 29.56 21.04
N SER A 121 21.24 30.15 21.62
CA SER A 121 21.44 31.60 21.59
C SER A 121 21.57 32.10 20.15
N ALA A 122 20.89 33.20 19.83
CA ALA A 122 20.74 33.79 18.49
C ALA A 122 19.78 33.05 17.53
N GLU A 123 19.01 32.09 18.03
CA GLU A 123 17.90 31.48 17.31
C GLU A 123 16.55 31.78 17.97
N VAL A 124 15.52 31.88 17.14
CA VAL A 124 14.12 32.05 17.56
C VAL A 124 13.32 30.81 17.19
N GLN A 125 12.43 30.40 18.09
CA GLN A 125 11.52 29.30 17.85
C GLN A 125 10.48 29.72 16.80
N VAL A 126 10.33 28.90 15.77
CA VAL A 126 9.37 29.11 14.66
C VAL A 126 8.23 28.10 14.71
N SER A 127 8.44 26.95 15.36
CA SER A 127 7.37 25.97 15.59
C SER A 127 7.49 25.32 16.95
N ASP A 128 6.33 25.02 17.53
CA ASP A 128 6.21 24.26 18.77
C ASP A 128 6.57 22.78 18.56
N CYS A 129 6.76 22.08 19.68
CA CYS A 129 6.95 20.64 19.75
C CYS A 129 5.66 19.89 19.33
N THR A 130 5.81 18.74 18.66
CA THR A 130 4.70 17.85 18.30
C THR A 130 5.00 16.41 18.71
N SER A 131 4.01 15.51 18.66
CA SER A 131 4.25 14.08 18.95
C SER A 131 5.20 13.40 17.93
N TRP A 132 5.56 14.07 16.84
CA TRP A 132 6.41 13.52 15.77
C TRP A 132 7.65 14.37 15.46
N SER A 133 7.86 15.48 16.16
CA SER A 133 8.98 16.37 15.92
C SER A 133 9.26 17.26 17.12
N ASP A 134 10.52 17.60 17.31
CA ASP A 134 10.92 18.68 18.21
C ASP A 134 10.49 20.05 17.66
N SER A 135 10.67 21.08 18.49
CA SER A 135 10.56 22.47 18.06
C SER A 135 11.60 22.83 16.99
N GLN A 136 11.25 23.76 16.11
CA GLN A 136 12.17 24.26 15.11
C GLN A 136 12.66 25.65 15.50
N CYS A 137 13.97 25.82 15.42
CA CYS A 137 14.68 27.05 15.69
C CYS A 137 15.33 27.55 14.40
N VAL A 138 15.30 28.85 14.18
CA VAL A 138 16.00 29.49 13.06
C VAL A 138 16.81 30.66 13.57
N GLU A 139 17.92 30.96 12.91
CA GLU A 139 18.72 32.14 13.22
C GLU A 139 17.87 33.41 13.06
N GLU A 140 17.96 34.28 14.07
CA GLU A 140 17.38 35.61 13.97
C GLU A 140 18.23 36.41 12.97
N PHE A 141 17.77 36.53 11.72
CA PHE A 141 18.34 37.49 10.77
C PHE A 141 18.04 38.89 11.29
N GLY A 142 18.89 39.37 12.19
CA GLY A 142 18.84 40.74 12.69
C GLY A 142 18.78 41.68 11.49
N THR A 143 17.84 42.62 11.54
CA THR A 143 17.75 43.77 10.63
C THR A 143 19.15 44.32 10.38
N ILE A 144 19.71 44.01 9.20
CA ILE A 144 20.93 44.63 8.72
C ILE A 144 20.60 46.11 8.56
N ALA A 145 21.19 46.92 9.43
CA ALA A 145 21.18 48.35 9.29
C ALA A 145 21.67 48.73 7.88
N THR A 146 20.91 49.65 7.30
CA THR A 146 21.04 50.35 6.02
C THR A 146 22.46 50.47 5.45
N VAL A 147 22.62 49.97 4.22
CA VAL A 147 23.48 50.45 3.12
C VAL A 147 25.00 50.48 3.34
N GLU A 148 25.70 49.60 2.62
CA GLU A 148 26.71 50.03 1.65
C GLU A 148 26.57 49.25 0.34
N THR A 149 26.34 50.00 -0.74
CA THR A 149 26.50 49.57 -2.12
C THR A 149 27.99 49.37 -2.40
N SER A 150 28.38 48.20 -2.91
CA SER A 150 29.54 48.12 -3.81
C SER A 150 29.27 47.10 -4.91
N ALA A 151 29.54 47.56 -6.12
CA ALA A 151 29.18 46.96 -7.38
C ALA A 151 29.93 45.67 -7.71
N ALA A 152 29.25 44.85 -8.51
CA ALA A 152 29.72 43.99 -9.60
C ALA A 152 31.17 43.49 -9.59
N GLU A 153 31.31 42.16 -9.60
CA GLU A 153 32.16 41.50 -10.60
C GLU A 153 31.52 40.16 -11.02
N GLU A 154 31.24 40.03 -12.32
CA GLU A 154 30.95 38.74 -12.97
C GLU A 154 32.22 37.89 -12.97
N THR A 155 32.09 36.57 -12.76
CA THR A 155 32.94 35.59 -13.45
C THR A 155 32.21 34.26 -13.62
N THR A 156 31.88 34.01 -14.89
CA THR A 156 31.54 32.75 -15.57
C THR A 156 32.35 31.54 -15.09
N THR A 157 31.72 30.36 -14.92
CA THR A 157 32.09 29.12 -15.65
C THR A 157 31.41 27.84 -15.12
N ALA A 158 31.03 27.01 -16.10
CA ALA A 158 30.80 25.56 -16.09
C ALA A 158 29.40 25.04 -15.68
N GLY A 159 28.48 25.15 -16.64
CA GLY A 159 27.36 24.22 -16.77
C GLY A 159 27.84 22.81 -17.10
N THR A 160 27.23 21.81 -16.47
CA THR A 160 27.40 20.39 -16.77
C THR A 160 26.24 19.92 -17.66
N PRO A 161 26.46 19.45 -18.90
CA PRO A 161 25.40 18.90 -19.74
C PRO A 161 25.29 17.38 -19.53
N ALA A 162 24.56 16.95 -18.51
CA ALA A 162 24.17 15.55 -18.37
C ALA A 162 22.73 15.35 -18.87
N SER A 163 22.51 15.37 -20.19
CA SER A 163 21.19 15.00 -20.73
C SER A 163 21.14 14.50 -22.17
N ALA A 164 22.20 14.69 -22.98
CA ALA A 164 22.18 14.18 -24.36
C ALA A 164 22.48 12.66 -24.46
N SER A 165 23.31 12.12 -23.55
CA SER A 165 23.72 10.72 -23.60
C SER A 165 22.62 9.74 -23.17
N TYR A 166 21.76 10.13 -22.23
CA TYR A 166 20.65 9.29 -21.76
C TYR A 166 19.58 9.12 -22.84
N LEU A 167 19.25 10.20 -23.55
CA LEU A 167 18.24 10.18 -24.61
C LEU A 167 18.67 9.26 -25.77
N LEU A 168 19.94 9.29 -26.17
CA LEU A 168 20.43 8.42 -27.24
C LEU A 168 20.39 6.93 -26.86
N CYS A 169 20.74 6.58 -25.61
CA CYS A 169 20.69 5.20 -25.13
C CYS A 169 19.25 4.65 -25.04
N THR A 170 18.28 5.47 -24.62
CA THR A 170 16.87 5.05 -24.56
C THR A 170 16.29 4.76 -25.94
N ILE A 171 16.59 5.59 -26.94
CA ILE A 171 16.08 5.41 -28.31
C ILE A 171 16.61 4.11 -28.93
N VAL A 172 17.91 3.82 -28.76
CA VAL A 172 18.52 2.59 -29.29
C VAL A 172 17.92 1.35 -28.63
N GLY A 173 17.70 1.37 -27.31
CA GLY A 173 17.09 0.26 -26.58
C GLY A 173 15.66 -0.05 -27.05
N ILE A 174 14.84 0.98 -27.27
CA ILE A 174 13.46 0.83 -27.73
C ILE A 174 13.41 0.24 -29.15
N VAL A 175 14.28 0.69 -30.06
CA VAL A 175 14.32 0.18 -31.44
C VAL A 175 14.70 -1.30 -31.47
N VAL A 176 15.67 -1.73 -30.66
CA VAL A 176 16.07 -3.14 -30.57
C VAL A 176 14.93 -4.01 -30.03
N LEU A 177 14.21 -3.53 -29.01
CA LEU A 177 13.08 -4.24 -28.43
C LEU A 177 11.93 -4.41 -29.44
N ILE A 178 11.60 -3.36 -30.19
CA ILE A 178 10.56 -3.43 -31.23
C ILE A 178 10.92 -4.42 -32.34
N VAL A 179 12.18 -4.46 -32.78
CA VAL A 179 12.63 -5.44 -33.79
C VAL A 179 12.50 -6.87 -33.27
N PHE A 180 12.80 -7.11 -31.99
CA PHE A 180 12.64 -8.44 -31.36
C PHE A 180 11.18 -8.89 -31.22
N LEU A 181 10.22 -7.97 -31.19
CA LEU A 181 8.79 -8.31 -31.08
C LEU A 181 8.12 -8.54 -32.44
N ILE A 182 8.78 -8.15 -33.53
CA ILE A 182 8.25 -8.25 -34.90
C ILE A 182 8.79 -9.50 -35.62
N VAL A 183 9.89 -10.08 -35.14
CA VAL A 183 10.46 -11.37 -35.61
C VAL A 183 9.87 -12.51 -34.80
#